data_AF-A0A9E5RA78-F1
#
_entry.id   AF-A0A9E5RA78-F1
#
_cell.length_a   1.000
_cell.length_b   1.000
_cell.length_c   1.000
_cell.angle_alpha   90.00
_cell.angle_beta   90.00
_cell.angle_gamma   90.00
#
_symmetry.space_group_name_H-M   'P 1'
#
loop_
_entity.id
_entity.type
_entity.pdbx_description
1 polymer ?
#
loop_
_entity_poly.entity_id
_entity_poly.type
_entity_poly.pdbx_seq_one_letter_code
_entity_poly.pdbx_strand_id
1 'polypeptide(L)'
;MQRYLDGLNWAQPWDAGAHTATVAVFLHTEAPRFLEVDRVRALQAVVNTFVAGLLDRESGAYFRGGRPQYDQRVNGAMKILTALDWLDTAIHRPERLVDACLSQLPDPQGCHLVDVVYVLYRCQQQVSYRQDAVRDYAAQVLGMVQQHFNPADGGFSYHIGRSQTQYHAVPVARGLPISDLHGTILLTWASVMLSELLDLPQPGWQVIKP
;
A
#
# COMPACT_ATOMS: atom_id res chain seq x y z
N MET A 1 23.15 -6.39 0.62
CA MET A 1 21.86 -5.77 1.01
C MET A 1 22.00 -4.25 1.11
N GLN A 2 22.77 -3.70 2.05
CA GLN A 2 22.91 -2.25 2.23
C GLN A 2 23.19 -1.46 0.92
N ARG A 3 24.25 -1.83 0.18
CA ARG A 3 24.59 -1.20 -1.11
C ARG A 3 23.46 -1.24 -2.15
N TYR A 4 22.63 -2.28 -2.13
CA TYR A 4 21.50 -2.40 -3.05
C TYR A 4 20.39 -1.42 -2.66
N LEU A 5 20.01 -1.38 -1.38
CA LEU A 5 18.98 -0.48 -0.86
C LEU A 5 19.36 1.00 -0.99
N ASP A 6 20.63 1.33 -0.72
CA ASP A 6 21.17 2.69 -0.89
C ASP A 6 21.22 3.14 -2.37
N GLY A 7 21.31 2.19 -3.30
CA GLY A 7 21.33 2.46 -4.74
C GLY A 7 19.96 2.76 -5.35
N LEU A 8 18.87 2.55 -4.61
CA LEU A 8 17.51 2.83 -5.09
C LEU A 8 17.21 4.34 -5.04
N ASN A 9 16.39 4.82 -5.96
CA ASN A 9 16.03 6.23 -6.04
C ASN A 9 14.93 6.61 -5.03
N TRP A 10 15.32 6.92 -3.80
CA TRP A 10 14.39 7.31 -2.73
C TRP A 10 13.78 8.71 -2.85
N ALA A 11 14.13 9.49 -3.89
CA ALA A 11 13.36 10.66 -4.28
C ALA A 11 12.04 10.29 -5.01
N GLN A 12 11.95 9.06 -5.51
CA GLN A 12 10.76 8.44 -6.09
C GLN A 12 10.38 7.20 -5.25
N PRO A 13 9.79 7.40 -4.06
CA PRO A 13 9.67 6.35 -3.06
C PRO A 13 8.75 5.19 -3.47
N TRP A 14 7.89 5.35 -4.48
CA TRP A 14 7.08 4.25 -5.03
C TRP A 14 7.94 3.08 -5.51
N ASP A 15 8.86 3.34 -6.45
CA ASP A 15 9.65 2.30 -7.10
C ASP A 15 10.67 1.71 -6.12
N ALA A 16 11.39 2.57 -5.40
CA ALA A 16 12.33 2.15 -4.36
C ALA A 16 11.66 1.35 -3.23
N GLY A 17 10.46 1.78 -2.83
CA GLY A 17 9.62 1.07 -1.86
C GLY A 17 9.20 -0.31 -2.36
N ALA A 18 8.76 -0.42 -3.62
CA ALA A 18 8.36 -1.70 -4.22
C ALA A 18 9.52 -2.71 -4.21
N HIS A 19 10.72 -2.29 -4.64
CA HIS A 19 11.92 -3.12 -4.57
C HIS A 19 12.24 -3.57 -3.12
N THR A 20 12.05 -2.68 -2.14
CA THR A 20 12.29 -2.98 -0.73
C THR A 20 11.27 -3.98 -0.18
N ALA A 21 9.99 -3.83 -0.53
CA ALA A 21 8.93 -4.77 -0.19
C ALA A 21 9.21 -6.16 -0.78
N THR A 22 9.61 -6.24 -2.05
CA THR A 22 9.98 -7.52 -2.69
C THR A 22 11.14 -8.20 -1.97
N VAL A 23 12.17 -7.44 -1.56
CA VAL A 23 13.27 -7.98 -0.76
C VAL A 23 12.76 -8.53 0.58
N ALA A 24 11.91 -7.79 1.28
CA ALA A 24 11.34 -8.21 2.56
C ALA A 24 10.55 -9.52 2.42
N VAL A 25 9.68 -9.62 1.41
CA VAL A 25 8.91 -10.83 1.10
C VAL A 25 9.87 -11.99 0.85
N PHE A 26 10.84 -11.82 -0.06
CA PHE A 26 11.81 -12.87 -0.39
C PHE A 26 12.60 -13.34 0.84
N LEU A 27 13.05 -12.41 1.69
CA LEU A 27 13.77 -12.74 2.93
C LEU A 27 12.89 -13.54 3.90
N HIS A 28 11.59 -13.27 3.93
CA HIS A 28 10.65 -13.99 4.79
C HIS A 28 10.28 -15.37 4.23
N THR A 29 10.00 -15.49 2.93
CA THR A 29 9.39 -16.69 2.36
C THR A 29 10.41 -17.65 1.73
N GLU A 30 11.34 -17.13 0.93
CA GLU A 30 12.21 -17.97 0.09
C GLU A 30 13.62 -18.12 0.65
N ALA A 31 14.21 -17.05 1.21
CA ALA A 31 15.57 -17.07 1.72
C ALA A 31 15.85 -18.17 2.77
N PRO A 32 14.93 -18.52 3.69
CA PRO A 32 15.15 -19.62 4.65
C PRO A 32 15.37 -20.99 3.99
N ARG A 33 15.00 -21.16 2.73
CA ARG A 33 15.24 -22.39 1.97
C ARG A 33 16.68 -22.54 1.49
N PHE A 34 17.43 -21.44 1.46
CA PHE A 34 18.76 -21.36 0.86
C PHE A 34 19.84 -20.83 1.82
N LEU A 35 19.44 -20.18 2.92
CA LEU A 35 20.33 -19.51 3.86
C LEU A 35 20.01 -19.94 5.30
N GLU A 36 21.05 -20.01 6.12
CA GLU A 36 20.94 -20.21 7.57
C GLU A 36 20.05 -19.14 8.22
N VAL A 37 19.28 -19.56 9.24
CA VAL A 37 18.32 -18.69 9.94
C VAL A 37 18.95 -17.41 10.47
N ASP A 38 20.14 -17.48 11.07
CA ASP A 38 20.83 -16.31 11.61
C ASP A 38 21.26 -15.34 10.50
N ARG A 39 21.59 -15.85 9.31
CA ARG A 39 21.91 -15.03 8.15
C ARG A 39 20.67 -14.33 7.60
N VAL A 40 19.53 -15.02 7.55
CA VAL A 40 18.25 -14.42 7.16
C VAL A 40 17.89 -13.30 8.14
N ARG A 41 17.95 -13.55 9.44
CA ARG A 41 17.67 -12.55 10.48
C ARG A 41 18.59 -11.33 10.38
N ALA A 42 19.89 -11.55 10.14
CA ALA A 42 20.83 -10.46 9.94
C ALA A 42 20.47 -9.60 8.70
N LEU A 43 20.01 -10.21 7.61
CA LEU A 43 19.58 -9.48 6.41
C LEU A 43 18.27 -8.71 6.66
N GLN A 44 17.31 -9.30 7.36
CA GLN A 44 16.06 -8.63 7.77
C GLN A 44 16.36 -7.42 8.65
N ALA A 45 17.29 -7.55 9.61
CA ALA A 45 17.73 -6.45 10.47
C ALA A 45 18.37 -5.29 9.67
N VAL A 46 19.12 -5.59 8.60
CA VAL A 46 19.64 -4.57 7.69
C VAL A 46 18.51 -3.82 6.98
N VAL A 47 17.49 -4.51 6.49
CA VAL A 47 16.32 -3.87 5.87
C VAL A 47 15.58 -2.99 6.87
N ASN A 48 15.32 -3.48 8.09
CA ASN A 48 14.64 -2.70 9.13
C ASN A 48 15.42 -1.44 9.52
N THR A 49 16.73 -1.57 9.74
CA THR A 49 17.59 -0.42 10.06
C THR A 49 17.59 0.61 8.94
N PHE A 50 17.65 0.13 7.70
CA PHE A 50 17.60 0.97 6.51
C PHE A 50 16.29 1.75 6.41
N VAL A 51 15.14 1.06 6.53
CA VAL A 51 13.80 1.67 6.47
C VAL A 51 13.61 2.70 7.58
N ALA A 52 14.06 2.42 8.80
CA ALA A 52 14.02 3.38 9.90
C ALA A 52 14.80 4.68 9.58
N GLY A 53 15.90 4.56 8.83
CA GLY A 53 16.70 5.69 8.37
C GLY A 53 16.06 6.54 7.25
N LEU A 54 14.99 6.06 6.61
CA LEU A 54 14.23 6.80 5.59
C LEU A 54 13.09 7.64 6.17
N LEU A 55 12.78 7.46 7.46
CA LEU A 55 11.63 8.06 8.09
C LEU A 55 11.72 9.59 8.10
N ASP A 56 10.80 10.23 7.39
CA ASP A 56 10.52 11.64 7.59
C ASP A 56 9.68 11.81 8.86
N ARG A 57 10.21 12.57 9.83
CA ARG A 57 9.58 12.71 11.15
C ARG A 57 8.34 13.59 11.13
N GLU A 58 8.22 14.48 10.15
CA GLU A 58 7.08 15.39 10.03
C GLU A 58 5.86 14.64 9.50
N SER A 59 6.01 13.92 8.39
CA SER A 59 4.90 13.23 7.74
C SER A 59 4.73 11.76 8.12
N GLY A 60 5.72 11.14 8.78
CA GLY A 60 5.74 9.70 9.05
C GLY A 60 5.94 8.83 7.81
N ALA A 61 6.24 9.42 6.64
CA ALA A 61 6.48 8.70 5.40
C ALA A 61 7.96 8.37 5.20
N TYR A 62 8.30 7.66 4.12
CA TYR A 62 9.65 7.12 3.89
C TYR A 62 10.19 7.59 2.54
N PHE A 63 11.19 8.46 2.56
CA PHE A 63 11.82 9.01 1.34
C PHE A 63 13.18 9.66 1.64
N ARG A 64 13.94 10.02 0.60
CA ARG A 64 15.15 10.87 0.71
C ARG A 64 15.05 12.04 -0.27
N GLY A 65 15.69 13.16 0.08
CA GLY A 65 15.71 14.36 -0.76
C GLY A 65 14.50 15.27 -0.49
N GLY A 66 13.97 15.88 -1.55
CA GLY A 66 12.82 16.78 -1.44
C GLY A 66 11.53 16.04 -1.06
N ARG A 67 10.61 16.73 -0.38
CA ARG A 67 9.31 16.19 0.02
C ARG A 67 8.48 15.81 -1.22
N PRO A 68 8.14 14.51 -1.43
CA PRO A 68 7.36 14.11 -2.58
C PRO A 68 5.92 14.64 -2.50
N GLN A 69 5.24 14.64 -3.66
CA GLN A 69 3.80 14.93 -3.75
C GLN A 69 2.98 13.90 -2.98
N TYR A 70 1.73 14.24 -2.65
CA TYR A 70 0.84 13.45 -1.80
C TYR A 70 0.80 11.96 -2.20
N ASP A 71 0.41 11.66 -3.45
CA ASP A 71 0.22 10.28 -3.90
C ASP A 71 1.52 9.47 -3.87
N GLN A 72 2.65 10.09 -4.24
CA GLN A 72 3.97 9.44 -4.16
C GLN A 72 4.36 9.12 -2.73
N ARG A 73 4.04 9.99 -1.75
CA ARG A 73 4.31 9.71 -0.34
C ARG A 73 3.46 8.58 0.19
N VAL A 74 2.15 8.61 -0.08
CA VAL A 74 1.21 7.58 0.39
C VAL A 74 1.55 6.23 -0.24
N ASN A 75 1.76 6.19 -1.54
CA ASN A 75 2.14 4.98 -2.25
C ASN A 75 3.50 4.44 -1.78
N GLY A 76 4.53 5.29 -1.64
CA GLY A 76 5.81 4.88 -1.09
C GLY A 76 5.69 4.32 0.33
N ALA A 77 4.85 4.96 1.17
CA ALA A 77 4.55 4.46 2.50
C ALA A 77 3.84 3.11 2.47
N MET A 78 2.85 2.92 1.60
CA MET A 78 2.18 1.63 1.40
C MET A 78 3.19 0.51 1.15
N LYS A 79 4.16 0.71 0.25
CA LYS A 79 5.21 -0.29 -0.04
C LYS A 79 6.11 -0.57 1.16
N ILE A 80 6.50 0.46 1.91
CA ILE A 80 7.27 0.25 3.14
C ILE A 80 6.45 -0.48 4.21
N LEU A 81 5.17 -0.15 4.38
CA LEU A 81 4.29 -0.85 5.31
C LEU A 81 4.14 -2.33 4.93
N THR A 82 4.10 -2.66 3.63
CA THR A 82 4.19 -4.05 3.16
C THR A 82 5.49 -4.71 3.60
N ALA A 83 6.64 -4.05 3.41
CA ALA A 83 7.93 -4.57 3.86
C ALA A 83 7.93 -4.84 5.38
N LEU A 84 7.45 -3.89 6.17
CA LEU A 84 7.35 -4.02 7.63
C LEU A 84 6.39 -5.13 8.06
N ASP A 85 5.30 -5.36 7.31
CA ASP A 85 4.36 -6.46 7.54
C ASP A 85 5.04 -7.83 7.40
N TRP A 86 5.81 -8.01 6.34
CA TRP A 86 6.55 -9.25 6.09
C TRP A 86 7.73 -9.45 7.05
N LEU A 87 8.25 -8.36 7.63
CA LEU A 87 9.33 -8.40 8.61
C LEU A 87 8.82 -8.37 10.06
N ASP A 88 7.49 -8.49 10.27
CA ASP A 88 6.83 -8.41 11.58
C ASP A 88 7.34 -7.23 12.44
N THR A 89 7.50 -6.08 11.78
CA THR A 89 8.07 -4.86 12.36
C THR A 89 7.01 -3.78 12.48
N ALA A 90 6.97 -3.09 13.62
CA ALA A 90 6.00 -2.03 13.87
C ALA A 90 6.19 -0.85 12.90
N ILE A 91 5.08 -0.20 12.56
CA ILE A 91 5.08 1.01 11.74
C ILE A 91 5.69 2.15 12.54
N HIS A 92 6.59 2.89 11.91
CA HIS A 92 7.19 4.07 12.50
C HIS A 92 6.20 5.25 12.43
N ARG A 93 5.96 5.94 13.55
CA ARG A 93 5.13 7.15 13.65
C ARG A 93 3.75 7.02 12.94
N PRO A 94 2.95 5.99 13.24
CA PRO A 94 1.68 5.74 12.54
C PRO A 94 0.71 6.92 12.63
N GLU A 95 0.68 7.66 13.73
CA GLU A 95 -0.17 8.86 13.90
C GLU A 95 0.15 9.96 12.87
N ARG A 96 1.44 10.20 12.58
CA ARG A 96 1.86 11.20 11.58
C ARG A 96 1.51 10.75 10.18
N LEU A 97 1.61 9.45 9.92
CA LEU A 97 1.24 8.89 8.63
C LEU A 97 -0.29 8.95 8.41
N VAL A 98 -1.08 8.73 9.46
CA VAL A 98 -2.53 8.98 9.46
C VAL A 98 -2.83 10.44 9.12
N ASP A 99 -2.20 11.41 9.80
CA ASP A 99 -2.38 12.84 9.47
C ASP A 99 -2.01 13.15 8.02
N ALA A 100 -0.93 12.55 7.51
CA ALA A 100 -0.51 12.72 6.13
C ALA A 100 -1.56 12.20 5.15
N CYS A 101 -2.13 11.02 5.38
CA CYS A 101 -3.21 10.45 4.56
C CYS A 101 -4.47 11.32 4.59
N LEU A 102 -4.88 11.79 5.77
CA LEU A 102 -6.11 12.59 5.94
C LEU A 102 -6.00 14.02 5.36
N SER A 103 -4.82 14.46 4.93
CA SER A 103 -4.60 15.82 4.43
C SER A 103 -5.25 16.11 3.06
N GLN A 104 -5.55 15.06 2.28
CA GLN A 104 -6.16 15.16 0.96
C GLN A 104 -6.80 13.82 0.60
N LEU A 105 -7.84 13.82 -0.25
CA LEU A 105 -8.30 12.60 -0.93
C LEU A 105 -7.30 12.15 -2.02
N PRO A 106 -7.20 10.83 -2.28
CA PRO A 106 -6.37 10.30 -3.36
C PRO A 106 -6.96 10.66 -4.73
N ASP A 107 -6.15 10.57 -5.78
CA ASP A 107 -6.66 10.50 -7.15
C ASP A 107 -7.58 9.26 -7.30
N PRO A 108 -8.73 9.36 -8.01
CA PRO A 108 -9.68 8.26 -8.18
C PRO A 108 -9.18 7.13 -9.09
N GLN A 109 -7.90 7.07 -9.46
CA GLN A 109 -7.33 5.89 -10.10
C GLN A 109 -7.14 4.73 -9.11
N GLY A 110 -7.40 3.50 -9.59
CA GLY A 110 -7.56 2.34 -8.72
C GLY A 110 -6.40 2.09 -7.74
N CYS A 111 -5.14 2.32 -8.12
CA CYS A 111 -4.01 2.06 -7.21
C CYS A 111 -3.94 3.08 -6.06
N HIS A 112 -4.20 4.36 -6.30
CA HIS A 112 -4.11 5.40 -5.27
C HIS A 112 -5.17 5.23 -4.18
N LEU A 113 -6.37 4.78 -4.56
CA LEU A 113 -7.43 4.41 -3.63
C LEU A 113 -6.97 3.31 -2.66
N VAL A 114 -6.40 2.24 -3.20
CA VAL A 114 -5.95 1.10 -2.40
C VAL A 114 -4.78 1.46 -1.51
N ASP A 115 -3.84 2.27 -2.01
CA ASP A 115 -2.65 2.65 -1.27
C ASP A 115 -3.00 3.39 0.03
N VAL A 116 -3.89 4.38 -0.04
CA VAL A 116 -4.29 5.14 1.15
C VAL A 116 -5.11 4.29 2.13
N VAL A 117 -5.97 3.41 1.63
CA VAL A 117 -6.76 2.49 2.47
C VAL A 117 -5.84 1.54 3.23
N TYR A 118 -4.86 0.94 2.55
CA TYR A 118 -3.91 0.03 3.20
C TYR A 118 -3.09 0.73 4.29
N VAL A 119 -2.60 1.94 4.01
CA VAL A 119 -1.84 2.72 4.99
C VAL A 119 -2.67 3.02 6.24
N LEU A 120 -3.89 3.53 6.06
CA LEU A 120 -4.79 3.85 7.18
C LEU A 120 -5.17 2.58 7.96
N TYR A 121 -5.55 1.51 7.26
CA TYR A 121 -5.87 0.21 7.84
C TYR A 121 -4.74 -0.30 8.75
N ARG A 122 -3.52 -0.39 8.22
CA ARG A 122 -2.35 -0.88 8.97
C ARG A 122 -1.99 0.03 10.14
N CYS A 123 -2.14 1.35 10.01
CA CYS A 123 -1.93 2.27 11.13
C CYS A 123 -2.99 2.10 12.24
N GLN A 124 -4.27 1.93 11.89
CA GLN A 124 -5.35 1.72 12.87
C GLN A 124 -5.24 0.39 13.63
N GLN A 125 -4.59 -0.62 13.06
CA GLN A 125 -4.25 -1.85 13.77
C GLN A 125 -3.20 -1.64 14.88
N GLN A 126 -2.40 -0.57 14.80
CA GLN A 126 -1.34 -0.28 15.76
C GLN A 126 -1.73 0.81 16.77
N VAL A 127 -2.54 1.80 16.36
CA VAL A 127 -2.91 2.94 17.21
C VAL A 127 -4.38 3.33 17.07
N SER A 128 -5.00 3.71 18.18
CA SER A 128 -6.34 4.30 18.21
C SER A 128 -6.27 5.83 18.05
N TYR A 129 -5.86 6.30 16.87
CA TYR A 129 -5.64 7.73 16.59
C TYR A 129 -6.61 8.27 15.54
N ARG A 130 -7.32 9.37 15.84
CA ARG A 130 -8.28 10.06 14.95
C ARG A 130 -9.31 9.12 14.28
N GLN A 131 -9.80 8.13 15.03
CA GLN A 131 -10.67 7.06 14.50
C GLN A 131 -11.89 7.58 13.73
N ASP A 132 -12.59 8.58 14.28
CA ASP A 132 -13.77 9.16 13.61
C ASP A 132 -13.40 9.82 12.28
N ALA A 133 -12.32 10.60 12.24
CA ALA A 133 -11.86 11.22 11.00
C ALA A 133 -11.38 10.18 9.97
N VAL A 134 -10.80 9.06 10.42
CA VAL A 134 -10.45 7.94 9.55
C VAL A 134 -11.69 7.24 9.00
N ARG A 135 -12.75 7.09 9.79
CA ARG A 135 -14.04 6.54 9.34
C ARG A 135 -14.69 7.45 8.30
N ASP A 136 -14.76 8.75 8.57
CA ASP A 136 -15.32 9.72 7.62
C ASP A 136 -14.54 9.74 6.30
N TYR A 137 -13.21 9.62 6.37
CA TYR A 137 -12.36 9.49 5.20
C TYR A 137 -12.59 8.18 4.45
N ALA A 138 -12.64 7.05 5.17
CA ALA A 138 -12.89 5.74 4.60
C ALA A 138 -14.27 5.67 3.89
N ALA A 139 -15.29 6.31 4.44
CA ALA A 139 -16.61 6.40 3.81
C ALA A 139 -16.56 7.15 2.47
N GLN A 140 -15.79 8.24 2.39
CA GLN A 140 -15.56 8.96 1.14
C GLN A 140 -14.82 8.10 0.11
N VAL A 141 -13.75 7.41 0.52
CA VAL A 141 -12.99 6.52 -0.36
C VAL A 141 -13.85 5.34 -0.82
N LEU A 142 -14.71 4.78 0.03
CA LEU A 142 -15.68 3.75 -0.37
C LEU A 142 -16.60 4.24 -1.48
N GLY A 143 -17.11 5.48 -1.38
CA GLY A 143 -17.89 6.11 -2.44
C GLY A 143 -17.11 6.27 -3.75
N MET A 144 -15.79 6.48 -3.70
CA MET A 144 -14.93 6.50 -4.88
C MET A 144 -14.75 5.10 -5.46
N VAL A 145 -14.46 4.10 -4.63
CA VAL A 145 -14.32 2.69 -5.04
C VAL A 145 -15.59 2.18 -5.75
N GLN A 146 -16.77 2.55 -5.26
CA GLN A 146 -18.05 2.18 -5.86
C GLN A 146 -18.22 2.66 -7.31
N GLN A 147 -17.56 3.75 -7.70
CA GLN A 147 -17.62 4.26 -9.08
C GLN A 147 -16.91 3.35 -10.09
N HIS A 148 -16.03 2.46 -9.62
CA HIS A 148 -15.35 1.49 -10.47
C HIS A 148 -16.14 0.20 -10.67
N PHE A 149 -17.19 -0.04 -9.87
CA PHE A 149 -17.98 -1.25 -9.94
C PHE A 149 -18.80 -1.29 -11.22
N ASN A 150 -18.78 -2.43 -11.92
CA ASN A 150 -19.59 -2.65 -13.09
C ASN A 150 -20.73 -3.62 -12.78
N PRO A 151 -22.00 -3.17 -12.73
CA PRO A 151 -23.13 -4.04 -12.44
C PRO A 151 -23.37 -5.13 -13.48
N ALA A 152 -22.89 -4.97 -14.71
CA ALA A 152 -23.13 -5.92 -15.79
C ALA A 152 -22.31 -7.21 -15.65
N ASP A 153 -21.10 -7.11 -15.10
CA ASP A 153 -20.18 -8.24 -14.92
C ASP A 153 -19.85 -8.56 -13.45
N GLY A 154 -20.23 -7.68 -12.51
CA GLY A 154 -20.00 -7.83 -11.08
C GLY A 154 -18.56 -7.59 -10.62
N GLY A 155 -17.69 -7.11 -11.51
CA GLY A 155 -16.30 -6.79 -11.19
C GLY A 155 -16.05 -5.30 -10.97
N PHE A 156 -14.76 -4.95 -10.86
CA PHE A 156 -14.32 -3.55 -10.90
C PHE A 156 -13.38 -3.29 -12.08
N SER A 157 -13.49 -2.08 -12.63
CA SER A 157 -12.58 -1.57 -13.67
C SER A 157 -11.44 -0.77 -13.05
N TYR A 158 -10.21 -0.88 -13.55
CA TYR A 158 -9.06 -0.12 -13.05
C TYR A 158 -9.25 1.40 -13.21
N HIS A 159 -9.87 1.81 -14.32
CA HIS A 159 -10.36 3.17 -14.52
C HIS A 159 -11.89 3.19 -14.45
N ILE A 160 -12.48 4.30 -14.01
CA ILE A 160 -13.94 4.46 -13.98
C ILE A 160 -14.50 4.22 -15.40
N GLY A 161 -15.39 3.22 -15.50
CA GLY A 161 -16.09 2.85 -16.73
C GLY A 161 -15.25 2.18 -17.82
N ARG A 162 -13.98 1.84 -17.58
CA ARG A 162 -13.16 1.14 -18.58
C ARG A 162 -12.00 0.33 -17.99
N SER A 163 -11.70 -0.78 -18.65
CA SER A 163 -10.55 -1.63 -18.32
C SER A 163 -9.20 -0.92 -18.48
N GLN A 164 -8.19 -1.37 -17.74
CA GLN A 164 -6.79 -0.94 -17.93
C GLN A 164 -6.31 -1.23 -19.37
N THR A 165 -5.46 -0.38 -19.94
CA THR A 165 -4.87 -0.59 -21.27
C THR A 165 -3.41 -1.02 -21.21
N GLN A 166 -2.68 -0.67 -20.15
CA GLN A 166 -1.25 -0.88 -20.01
C GLN A 166 -0.90 -1.41 -18.62
N TYR A 167 0.06 -2.33 -18.56
CA TYR A 167 0.66 -2.81 -17.31
C TYR A 167 2.18 -2.76 -17.44
N HIS A 168 2.87 -1.99 -16.58
CA HIS A 168 4.32 -1.72 -16.70
C HIS A 168 4.77 -1.32 -18.11
N ALA A 169 4.08 -0.34 -18.71
CA ALA A 169 4.30 0.14 -20.09
C ALA A 169 4.08 -0.91 -21.20
N VAL A 170 3.60 -2.10 -20.87
CA VAL A 170 3.20 -3.12 -21.85
C VAL A 170 1.70 -3.01 -22.13
N PRO A 171 1.25 -2.90 -23.39
CA PRO A 171 -0.17 -2.95 -23.73
C PRO A 171 -0.76 -4.32 -23.38
N VAL A 172 -1.84 -4.34 -22.59
CA VAL A 172 -2.49 -5.59 -22.12
C VAL A 172 -3.95 -5.71 -22.54
N ALA A 173 -4.64 -4.60 -22.82
CA ALA A 173 -6.05 -4.60 -23.22
C ALA A 173 -6.44 -3.32 -23.97
N ARG A 174 -7.69 -3.27 -24.46
CA ARG A 174 -8.22 -2.21 -25.33
C ARG A 174 -9.01 -1.11 -24.62
N GLY A 175 -9.14 -1.18 -23.29
CA GLY A 175 -9.90 -0.18 -22.52
C GLY A 175 -11.40 -0.21 -22.81
N LEU A 176 -11.96 -1.41 -22.97
CA LEU A 176 -13.40 -1.63 -23.15
C LEU A 176 -14.17 -1.30 -21.85
N PRO A 177 -15.47 -0.98 -21.94
CA PRO A 177 -16.33 -0.69 -20.78
C PRO A 177 -16.73 -1.97 -20.03
N ILE A 178 -15.73 -2.69 -19.57
CA ILE A 178 -15.83 -3.94 -18.82
C ILE A 178 -14.82 -3.88 -17.66
N SER A 179 -15.10 -4.65 -16.62
CA SER A 179 -14.17 -4.86 -15.52
C SER A 179 -12.90 -5.56 -15.99
N ASP A 180 -11.82 -5.36 -15.24
CA ASP A 180 -10.55 -6.04 -15.48
C ASP A 180 -10.03 -6.69 -14.20
N LEU A 181 -9.13 -7.66 -14.36
CA LEU A 181 -8.60 -8.43 -13.24
C LEU A 181 -7.84 -7.55 -12.24
N HIS A 182 -7.11 -6.55 -12.72
CA HIS A 182 -6.28 -5.71 -11.88
C HIS A 182 -7.13 -4.80 -10.99
N GLY A 183 -8.11 -4.09 -11.59
CA GLY A 183 -9.09 -3.30 -10.87
C GLY A 183 -9.91 -4.15 -9.91
N THR A 184 -10.40 -5.31 -10.36
CA THR A 184 -11.22 -6.20 -9.53
C THR A 184 -10.47 -6.68 -8.29
N ILE A 185 -9.24 -7.17 -8.44
CA ILE A 185 -8.44 -7.66 -7.30
C ILE A 185 -8.15 -6.52 -6.31
N LEU A 186 -7.63 -5.40 -6.81
CA LEU A 186 -7.26 -4.28 -5.96
C LEU A 186 -8.46 -3.71 -5.19
N LEU A 187 -9.55 -3.45 -5.88
CA LEU A 187 -10.70 -2.77 -5.28
C LEU A 187 -11.56 -3.70 -4.42
N THR A 188 -11.53 -5.02 -4.68
CA THR A 188 -12.08 -6.01 -3.75
C THR A 188 -11.27 -6.02 -2.46
N TRP A 189 -9.94 -6.06 -2.55
CA TRP A 189 -9.06 -6.03 -1.38
C TRP A 189 -9.23 -4.73 -0.57
N ALA A 190 -9.32 -3.58 -1.24
CA ALA A 190 -9.63 -2.30 -0.59
C ALA A 190 -11.00 -2.32 0.09
N SER A 191 -12.01 -2.92 -0.53
CA SER A 191 -13.36 -3.01 0.05
C SER A 191 -13.39 -3.81 1.35
N VAL A 192 -12.55 -4.84 1.48
CA VAL A 192 -12.41 -5.62 2.73
C VAL A 192 -11.82 -4.74 3.83
N MET A 193 -10.72 -4.04 3.55
CA MET A 193 -10.08 -3.14 4.52
C MET A 193 -10.98 -1.96 4.91
N LEU A 194 -11.70 -1.38 3.95
CA LEU A 194 -12.70 -0.35 4.20
C LEU A 194 -13.83 -0.85 5.09
N SER A 195 -14.27 -2.09 4.87
CA SER A 195 -15.31 -2.70 5.71
C SER A 195 -14.83 -2.86 7.16
N GLU A 196 -13.57 -3.20 7.40
CA GLU A 196 -13.00 -3.22 8.77
C GLU A 196 -12.91 -1.81 9.36
N LEU A 197 -12.41 -0.83 8.61
CA LEU A 197 -12.29 0.55 9.08
C LEU A 197 -13.65 1.18 9.45
N LEU A 198 -14.72 0.75 8.77
CA LEU A 198 -16.08 1.28 8.93
C LEU A 198 -16.97 0.42 9.82
N ASP A 199 -16.47 -0.68 10.38
CA ASP A 199 -17.26 -1.72 11.07
C ASP A 199 -18.48 -2.22 10.26
N LEU A 200 -18.30 -2.40 8.95
CA LEU A 200 -19.34 -2.98 8.10
C LEU A 200 -19.35 -4.51 8.20
N PRO A 201 -20.52 -5.17 8.04
CA PRO A 201 -20.60 -6.62 8.04
C PRO A 201 -19.75 -7.23 6.92
N GLN A 202 -18.95 -8.27 7.26
CA GLN A 202 -18.14 -9.00 6.30
C GLN A 202 -18.49 -10.48 6.28
N PRO A 203 -18.75 -11.08 5.11
CA PRO A 203 -19.10 -12.49 4.99
C PRO A 203 -17.85 -13.38 5.07
N GLY A 204 -17.15 -13.37 6.21
CA GLY A 204 -15.96 -14.21 6.47
C GLY A 204 -14.73 -13.87 5.62
N TRP A 205 -14.70 -12.68 5.00
CA TRP A 205 -13.56 -12.22 4.22
C TRP A 205 -12.40 -11.83 5.13
N GLN A 206 -11.17 -11.99 4.64
CA GLN A 206 -9.95 -11.66 5.37
C GLN A 206 -9.04 -10.79 4.51
N VAL A 207 -8.43 -9.79 5.13
CA VAL A 207 -7.38 -8.99 4.50
C VAL A 207 -6.10 -9.84 4.39
N ILE A 208 -5.60 -10.02 3.17
CA ILE A 208 -4.33 -10.70 2.92
C ILE A 208 -3.15 -9.72 2.95
N LYS A 209 -1.96 -10.24 3.29
CA LYS A 209 -0.71 -9.49 3.07
C LYS A 209 -0.48 -9.36 1.55
N PRO A 210 -0.18 -8.15 1.04
CA PRO A 210 0.14 -7.94 -0.37
C PRO A 210 1.52 -8.48 -0.75
#